data_AF-A0A431IMG4-F1
#
_entry.id   AF-A0A431IMG4-F1
#
_cell.length_a   1.000
_cell.length_b   1.000
_cell.length_c   1.000
_cell.angle_alpha   90.00
_cell.angle_beta   90.00
_cell.angle_gamma   90.00
#
_symmetry.space_group_name_H-M   'P 1'
#
loop_
_entity.id
_entity.type
_entity.pdbx_description
1 polymer ?
#
loop_
_entity_poly.entity_id
_entity_poly.type
_entity_poly.pdbx_seq_one_letter_code
_entity_poly.pdbx_strand_id
1 'polypeptide(L)'
;TTATSEWTTFETIGGLQPTPEGLIFRPGLFVEAIETGKWLVIDELNRSNFDRAFGQLFTVLSGSAVVLPFRRSGQIKPISLVPHGVEPPGETDPIRLPASWRIIATMNALDKHLLFDMSYALMRRFAFIEVTTPPDWAYEKLLDGDGEIVKKLLPLRQLNNL
;
A
#
# COMPACT_ATOMS: atom_id res chain seq x y z
N THR A 1 1.81 6.62 -3.87
CA THR A 1 0.56 6.69 -4.64
C THR A 1 -0.59 6.93 -3.67
N THR A 2 -1.66 7.61 -4.07
CA THR A 2 -2.85 7.82 -3.23
C THR A 2 -3.88 6.72 -3.52
N ALA A 3 -4.47 6.14 -2.48
CA ALA A 3 -5.50 5.11 -2.62
C ALA A 3 -6.84 5.72 -3.02
N THR A 4 -7.58 5.04 -3.89
CA THR A 4 -8.89 5.47 -4.38
C THR A 4 -9.89 4.32 -4.31
N SER A 5 -11.19 4.62 -4.22
CA SER A 5 -12.28 3.62 -4.21
C SER A 5 -12.26 2.65 -5.41
N GLU A 6 -11.72 3.11 -6.53
CA GLU A 6 -11.65 2.36 -7.79
C GLU A 6 -10.55 1.30 -7.82
N TRP A 7 -9.70 1.20 -6.80
CA TRP A 7 -8.68 0.16 -6.78
C TRP A 7 -9.31 -1.24 -6.74
N THR A 8 -8.85 -2.08 -7.65
CA THR A 8 -9.15 -3.49 -7.73
C THR A 8 -7.84 -4.29 -7.76
N THR A 9 -7.96 -5.62 -7.75
CA THR A 9 -6.82 -6.51 -7.96
C THR A 9 -6.06 -6.22 -9.26
N PHE A 10 -6.73 -5.65 -10.27
CA PHE A 10 -6.09 -5.30 -11.53
C PHE A 10 -5.07 -4.17 -11.37
N GLU A 11 -5.39 -3.09 -10.65
CA GLU A 11 -4.48 -1.97 -10.42
C GLU A 11 -3.32 -2.35 -9.49
N THR A 12 -3.55 -3.26 -8.55
CA THR A 12 -2.59 -3.61 -7.50
C THR A 12 -1.68 -4.77 -7.87
N ILE A 13 -2.24 -5.92 -8.27
CA ILE A 13 -1.49 -7.11 -8.68
C ILE A 13 -1.18 -7.04 -10.17
N GLY A 14 -2.15 -6.62 -10.97
CA GLY A 14 -2.05 -6.63 -12.42
C GLY A 14 -3.13 -7.51 -13.05
N GLY A 15 -3.11 -7.53 -14.37
CA GLY A 15 -4.01 -8.38 -15.13
C GLY A 15 -3.61 -8.45 -16.59
N LEU A 16 -4.43 -9.13 -17.38
CA LEU A 16 -4.20 -9.28 -18.80
C LEU A 16 -4.69 -8.02 -19.54
N GLN A 17 -3.78 -7.40 -20.29
CA GLN A 17 -4.08 -6.28 -21.16
C GLN A 17 -4.06 -6.76 -22.63
N PRO A 18 -5.10 -6.45 -23.43
CA PRO A 18 -5.10 -6.76 -24.84
C PRO A 18 -4.11 -5.88 -25.61
N THR A 19 -3.41 -6.53 -26.55
CA THR A 19 -2.46 -5.95 -27.51
C THR A 19 -2.74 -6.54 -28.89
N PRO A 20 -2.27 -5.93 -29.99
CA PRO A 20 -2.41 -6.50 -31.33
C PRO A 20 -1.83 -7.92 -31.44
N GLU A 21 -0.83 -8.25 -30.63
CA GLU A 21 -0.12 -9.54 -30.60
C GLU A 21 -0.74 -10.56 -29.62
N GLY A 22 -1.81 -10.19 -28.88
CA GLY A 22 -2.51 -11.05 -27.94
C GLY A 22 -2.72 -10.44 -26.55
N LEU A 23 -2.85 -11.28 -25.53
CA LEU A 23 -2.99 -10.84 -24.14
C LEU A 23 -1.63 -10.85 -23.45
N ILE A 24 -1.20 -9.70 -22.92
CA ILE A 24 0.03 -9.60 -22.11
C ILE A 24 -0.32 -9.36 -20.65
N PHE A 25 0.44 -9.96 -19.74
CA PHE A 25 0.35 -9.58 -18.33
C PHE A 25 0.97 -8.19 -18.12
N ARG A 26 0.16 -7.27 -17.60
CA ARG A 26 0.61 -5.98 -17.10
C ARG A 26 0.69 -6.05 -15.57
N PRO A 27 1.87 -5.84 -14.96
CA PRO A 27 1.99 -5.78 -13.52
C PRO A 27 1.22 -4.58 -12.97
N GLY A 28 0.55 -4.78 -11.84
CA GLY A 28 -0.02 -3.71 -11.05
C GLY A 28 1.02 -3.08 -10.13
N LEU A 29 0.59 -2.06 -9.38
CA LEU A 29 1.45 -1.24 -8.51
C LEU A 29 2.32 -2.05 -7.55
N PHE A 30 1.80 -3.15 -7.00
CA PHE A 30 2.53 -3.95 -6.00
C PHE A 30 3.55 -4.84 -6.67
N VAL A 31 3.17 -5.49 -7.76
CA VAL A 31 4.10 -6.35 -8.51
C VAL A 31 5.23 -5.51 -9.08
N GLU A 32 4.92 -4.34 -9.65
CA GLU A 32 5.94 -3.40 -10.14
C GLU A 32 6.88 -2.93 -9.01
N ALA A 33 6.33 -2.58 -7.84
CA ALA A 33 7.14 -2.17 -6.69
C ALA A 33 8.06 -3.30 -6.20
N ILE A 34 7.56 -4.55 -6.16
CA ILE A 34 8.35 -5.72 -5.78
C ILE A 34 9.47 -5.97 -6.79
N GLU A 35 9.15 -6.01 -8.09
CA GLU A 35 10.11 -6.29 -9.17
C GLU A 35 11.20 -5.22 -9.26
N THR A 36 10.85 -3.96 -9.00
CA THR A 36 11.80 -2.84 -8.97
C THR A 36 12.51 -2.66 -7.63
N GLY A 37 12.18 -3.49 -6.62
CA GLY A 37 12.74 -3.41 -5.27
C GLY A 37 12.39 -2.13 -4.51
N LYS A 38 11.38 -1.39 -4.95
CA LYS A 38 10.96 -0.11 -4.35
C LYS A 38 9.93 -0.35 -3.25
N TRP A 39 10.05 0.39 -2.15
CA TRP A 39 9.00 0.40 -1.14
C TRP A 39 7.73 1.01 -1.71
N LEU A 40 6.59 0.49 -1.24
CA LEU A 40 5.30 0.98 -1.63
C LEU A 40 4.78 1.92 -0.55
N VAL A 41 4.60 3.20 -0.90
CA VAL A 41 3.95 4.19 -0.03
C VAL A 41 2.55 4.47 -0.54
N ILE A 42 1.55 4.20 0.31
CA ILE A 42 0.13 4.35 0.04
C ILE A 42 -0.43 5.46 0.92
N ASP A 43 -0.93 6.53 0.30
CA ASP A 43 -1.56 7.60 1.03
C ASP A 43 -3.07 7.37 1.14
N GLU A 44 -3.66 7.72 2.29
CA GLU A 44 -5.09 7.66 2.60
C GLU A 44 -5.71 6.28 2.35
N LEU A 45 -5.10 5.25 2.96
CA LEU A 45 -5.47 3.85 2.81
C LEU A 45 -6.98 3.58 2.96
N ASN A 46 -7.60 4.26 3.92
CA ASN A 46 -9.02 4.15 4.25
C ASN A 46 -9.98 4.63 3.16
N ARG A 47 -9.51 5.32 2.10
CA ARG A 47 -10.36 5.77 0.99
C ARG A 47 -10.64 4.70 -0.05
N SER A 48 -10.05 3.52 0.09
CA SER A 48 -10.21 2.41 -0.85
C SER A 48 -10.83 1.19 -0.18
N ASN A 49 -11.56 0.37 -0.93
CA ASN A 49 -11.91 -0.98 -0.48
C ASN A 49 -10.67 -1.86 -0.59
N PHE A 50 -9.82 -1.76 0.43
CA PHE A 50 -8.48 -2.31 0.38
C PHE A 50 -8.46 -3.84 0.42
N ASP A 51 -9.43 -4.47 1.08
CA ASP A 51 -9.58 -5.92 1.09
C ASP A 51 -9.79 -6.48 -0.31
N ARG A 52 -10.65 -5.82 -1.11
CA ARG A 52 -10.86 -6.18 -2.52
C ARG A 52 -9.62 -5.95 -3.36
N ALA A 53 -8.89 -4.86 -3.10
CA ALA A 53 -7.71 -4.49 -3.87
C ALA A 53 -6.51 -5.40 -3.61
N PHE A 54 -6.34 -5.97 -2.41
CA PHE A 54 -5.18 -6.81 -2.10
C PHE A 54 -5.25 -8.23 -2.66
N GLY A 55 -6.45 -8.82 -2.70
CA GLY A 55 -6.66 -10.16 -3.24
C GLY A 55 -5.63 -11.18 -2.72
N GLN A 56 -4.86 -11.76 -3.64
CA GLN A 56 -3.84 -12.78 -3.33
C GLN A 56 -2.61 -12.25 -2.57
N LEU A 57 -2.40 -10.93 -2.50
CA LEU A 57 -1.29 -10.36 -1.72
C LEU A 57 -1.43 -10.64 -0.22
N PHE A 58 -2.65 -10.82 0.29
CA PHE A 58 -2.85 -11.21 1.69
C PHE A 58 -2.09 -12.48 2.05
N THR A 59 -2.10 -13.46 1.16
CA THR A 59 -1.37 -14.73 1.33
C THR A 59 0.13 -14.49 1.38
N VAL A 60 0.64 -13.63 0.50
CA VAL A 60 2.06 -13.26 0.43
C VAL A 60 2.52 -12.55 1.71
N LEU A 61 1.75 -11.57 2.18
CA LEU A 61 2.03 -10.87 3.44
C LEU A 61 1.85 -11.75 4.68
N SER A 62 1.17 -12.89 4.54
CA SER A 62 1.11 -13.91 5.59
C SER A 62 2.35 -14.79 5.64
N GLY A 63 3.31 -14.62 4.72
CA GLY A 63 4.51 -15.43 4.62
C GLY A 63 4.38 -16.66 3.72
N SER A 64 3.30 -16.77 2.95
CA SER A 64 3.07 -17.90 2.03
C SER A 64 3.22 -17.48 0.58
N ALA A 65 3.87 -18.31 -0.24
CA ALA A 65 3.89 -18.09 -1.68
C ALA A 65 2.51 -18.27 -2.30
N VAL A 66 2.23 -17.56 -3.39
CA VAL A 66 0.96 -17.66 -4.12
C VAL A 66 1.21 -17.73 -5.62
N VAL A 67 0.42 -18.55 -6.32
CA VAL A 67 0.44 -18.63 -7.78
C VAL A 67 -0.65 -17.73 -8.34
N LEU A 68 -0.27 -16.80 -9.20
CA LEU A 68 -1.19 -15.92 -9.89
C LEU A 68 -1.73 -16.60 -11.16
N PRO A 69 -2.97 -16.31 -11.57
CA PRO A 69 -3.57 -16.86 -12.79
C PRO A 69 -3.05 -16.16 -14.06
N PHE A 70 -1.80 -15.68 -14.05
CA PHE A 70 -1.19 -14.88 -15.11
C PHE A 70 0.13 -15.49 -15.55
N ARG A 71 0.51 -15.21 -16.80
CA ARG A 71 1.77 -15.62 -17.41
C ARG A 71 2.41 -14.40 -18.06
N ARG A 72 3.72 -14.27 -17.99
CA ARG A 72 4.44 -13.25 -18.76
C ARG A 72 4.37 -13.57 -20.26
N SER A 73 4.53 -12.55 -21.09
CA SER A 73 4.57 -12.75 -22.55
C SER A 73 5.68 -13.75 -22.92
N GLY A 74 5.34 -14.74 -23.74
CA GLY A 74 6.27 -15.81 -24.15
C GLY A 74 6.55 -16.89 -23.09
N GLN A 75 5.97 -16.81 -21.89
CA GLN A 75 6.16 -17.80 -20.83
C GLN A 75 4.97 -18.76 -20.73
N ILE A 76 5.28 -20.05 -20.53
CA ILE A 76 4.26 -21.10 -20.32
C ILE A 76 3.90 -21.20 -18.83
N LYS A 77 4.87 -20.92 -17.95
CA LYS A 77 4.73 -21.04 -16.50
C LYS A 77 3.92 -19.87 -15.93
N PRO A 78 3.00 -20.13 -14.97
CA PRO A 78 2.29 -19.07 -14.27
C PRO A 78 3.24 -18.32 -13.33
N ILE A 79 2.95 -17.04 -13.13
CA ILE A 79 3.68 -16.19 -12.19
C ILE A 79 3.39 -16.64 -10.76
N SER A 80 4.41 -16.67 -9.91
CA SER A 80 4.21 -16.80 -8.46
C SER A 80 4.82 -15.62 -7.71
N LEU A 81 4.15 -15.15 -6.66
CA LEU A 81 4.73 -14.19 -5.72
C LEU A 81 5.28 -14.96 -4.53
N VAL A 82 6.56 -14.78 -4.23
CA VAL A 82 7.29 -15.63 -3.27
C VAL A 82 7.94 -14.76 -2.21
N PRO A 83 7.48 -14.84 -0.93
CA PRO A 83 8.11 -14.11 0.16
C PRO A 83 9.59 -14.47 0.32
N HIS A 84 10.36 -13.56 0.92
CA HIS A 84 11.76 -13.82 1.23
C HIS A 84 11.90 -15.06 2.12
N GLY A 85 12.84 -15.96 1.78
CA GLY A 85 13.08 -17.19 2.55
C GLY A 85 12.07 -18.32 2.31
N VAL A 86 11.10 -18.13 1.41
CA VAL A 86 10.12 -19.16 1.02
C VAL A 86 10.54 -19.81 -0.29
N GLU A 87 10.36 -21.13 -0.37
CA GLU A 87 10.59 -21.89 -1.62
C GLU A 87 9.47 -21.59 -2.63
N PRO A 88 9.82 -21.37 -3.91
CA PRO A 88 8.85 -21.08 -4.94
C PRO A 88 8.02 -22.34 -5.24
N PRO A 89 6.72 -22.20 -5.52
CA PRO A 89 5.92 -23.31 -6.02
C PRO A 89 6.54 -23.89 -7.30
N GLY A 90 6.53 -25.22 -7.42
CA GLY A 90 7.05 -25.92 -8.59
C GLY A 90 6.39 -25.45 -9.89
N GLU A 91 7.15 -25.47 -10.99
CA GLU A 91 6.65 -25.12 -12.33
C GLU A 91 6.12 -23.69 -12.49
N THR A 92 6.56 -22.75 -11.66
CA THR A 92 6.18 -21.33 -11.75
C THR A 92 7.32 -20.43 -12.26
N ASP A 93 6.97 -19.20 -12.64
CA ASP A 93 7.87 -18.07 -12.88
C ASP A 93 7.87 -17.15 -11.64
N PRO A 94 8.83 -17.31 -10.71
CA PRO A 94 8.75 -16.68 -9.40
C PRO A 94 9.22 -15.22 -9.41
N ILE A 95 8.38 -14.34 -8.88
CA ILE A 95 8.71 -12.98 -8.46
C ILE A 95 8.99 -13.03 -6.96
N ARG A 96 10.27 -12.93 -6.59
CA ARG A 96 10.70 -12.97 -5.19
C ARG A 96 10.61 -11.60 -4.53
N LEU A 97 9.98 -11.54 -3.38
CA LEU A 97 9.94 -10.33 -2.56
C LEU A 97 11.30 -10.13 -1.87
N PRO A 98 11.94 -8.96 -2.03
CA PRO A 98 13.15 -8.65 -1.28
C PRO A 98 12.91 -8.64 0.23
N ALA A 99 13.90 -9.07 1.02
CA ALA A 99 13.82 -9.03 2.49
C ALA A 99 13.59 -7.62 3.04
N SER A 100 14.07 -6.61 2.31
CA SER A 100 13.95 -5.19 2.65
C SER A 100 12.67 -4.54 2.14
N TRP A 101 11.85 -5.23 1.33
CA TRP A 101 10.66 -4.62 0.75
C TRP A 101 9.60 -4.34 1.82
N ARG A 102 8.98 -3.16 1.77
CA ARG A 102 8.00 -2.71 2.76
C ARG A 102 6.83 -2.00 2.08
N ILE A 103 5.67 -2.09 2.74
CA ILE A 103 4.50 -1.23 2.49
C ILE A 103 4.39 -0.26 3.66
N ILE A 104 4.29 1.03 3.37
CA ILE A 104 3.98 2.08 4.35
C ILE A 104 2.67 2.71 3.89
N ALA A 105 1.71 2.80 4.80
CA ALA A 105 0.41 3.37 4.48
C ALA A 105 0.02 4.43 5.52
N THR A 106 -0.56 5.53 5.05
CA THR A 106 -1.17 6.55 5.93
C THR A 106 -2.67 6.29 6.04
N MET A 107 -3.27 6.70 7.15
CA MET A 107 -4.70 6.60 7.37
C MET A 107 -5.15 7.81 8.17
N ASN A 108 -6.27 8.41 7.77
CA ASN A 108 -6.91 9.43 8.59
C ASN A 108 -7.76 8.75 9.68
N ALA A 109 -7.39 8.94 10.95
CA ALA A 109 -8.07 8.35 12.10
C ALA A 109 -9.36 9.10 12.51
N LEU A 110 -9.64 10.28 11.94
CA LEU A 110 -10.83 11.08 12.24
C LEU A 110 -11.99 10.80 11.29
N ASP A 111 -11.73 10.23 10.12
CA ASP A 111 -12.75 10.02 9.09
C ASP A 111 -13.55 8.75 9.38
N LYS A 112 -14.42 8.82 10.40
CA LYS A 112 -15.23 7.71 10.91
C LYS A 112 -16.16 7.11 9.85
N HIS A 113 -16.50 7.85 8.80
CA HIS A 113 -17.34 7.31 7.71
C HIS A 113 -16.58 6.34 6.79
N LEU A 114 -15.24 6.36 6.80
CA LEU A 114 -14.36 5.49 6.00
C LEU A 114 -13.52 4.51 6.85
N LEU A 115 -13.41 4.75 8.16
CA LEU A 115 -12.69 3.88 9.10
C LEU A 115 -13.35 2.51 9.30
N PHE A 116 -14.64 2.36 9.02
CA PHE A 116 -15.37 1.12 9.30
C PHE A 116 -15.19 0.00 8.26
N ASP A 117 -14.41 0.20 7.19
CA ASP A 117 -14.27 -0.77 6.10
C ASP A 117 -12.92 -1.52 6.05
N MET A 118 -11.98 -1.28 6.99
CA MET A 118 -10.78 -2.13 7.06
C MET A 118 -11.07 -3.44 7.79
N SER A 119 -11.01 -4.57 7.07
CA SER A 119 -11.24 -5.88 7.73
C SER A 119 -10.24 -6.17 8.83
N TYR A 120 -10.68 -6.99 9.79
CA TYR A 120 -9.80 -7.56 10.81
C TYR A 120 -8.67 -8.41 10.22
N ALA A 121 -8.87 -9.01 9.04
CA ALA A 121 -7.82 -9.76 8.35
C ALA A 121 -6.68 -8.83 7.92
N LEU A 122 -7.02 -7.65 7.39
CA LEU A 122 -6.07 -6.62 6.99
C LEU A 122 -5.33 -6.02 8.18
N MET A 123 -6.06 -5.67 9.25
CA MET A 123 -5.44 -5.08 10.44
C MET A 123 -4.33 -5.97 11.02
N ARG A 124 -4.50 -7.30 11.01
CA ARG A 124 -3.47 -8.23 11.51
C ARG A 124 -2.21 -8.33 10.65
N ARG A 125 -2.17 -7.69 9.48
CA ARG A 125 -1.01 -7.68 8.56
C ARG A 125 -0.22 -6.38 8.59
N PHE A 126 -0.69 -5.38 9.33
CA PHE A 126 -0.01 -4.10 9.47
C PHE A 126 0.35 -3.84 10.93
N ALA A 127 1.50 -3.18 11.14
CA ALA A 127 1.80 -2.54 12.41
C ALA A 127 1.19 -1.13 12.38
N PHE A 128 0.39 -0.79 13.39
CA PHE A 128 -0.21 0.53 13.52
C PHE A 128 0.67 1.43 14.37
N ILE A 129 1.04 2.58 13.81
CA ILE A 129 1.79 3.62 14.50
C ILE A 129 0.88 4.85 14.54
N GLU A 130 0.45 5.22 15.73
CA GLU A 130 -0.31 6.45 15.92
C GLU A 130 0.63 7.66 15.80
N VAL A 131 0.29 8.60 14.93
CA VAL A 131 1.00 9.87 14.77
C VAL A 131 0.10 10.97 15.30
N THR A 132 0.44 11.49 16.48
CA THR A 132 -0.31 12.57 17.12
C THR A 132 0.08 13.93 16.55
N THR A 133 -0.69 14.96 16.89
CA THR A 133 -0.30 16.34 16.59
C THR A 133 1.00 16.69 17.32
N PRO A 134 1.97 17.34 16.64
CA PRO A 134 3.18 17.80 17.31
C PRO A 134 2.88 18.75 18.50
N PRO A 135 3.75 18.79 19.51
CA PRO A 135 3.64 19.75 20.61
C PRO A 135 3.90 21.19 20.12
N ASP A 136 3.39 22.20 20.84
CA ASP A 136 3.47 23.62 20.44
C ASP A 136 4.91 24.08 20.12
N TRP A 137 5.90 23.66 20.91
CA TRP A 137 7.31 24.00 20.68
C TRP A 137 7.83 23.53 19.31
N ALA A 138 7.31 22.42 18.77
CA ALA A 138 7.73 21.91 17.46
C ALA A 138 7.23 22.84 16.34
N TYR A 139 6.04 23.39 16.51
CA TYR A 139 5.49 24.38 15.59
C TYR A 139 6.21 25.72 15.70
N GLU A 140 6.52 26.19 16.91
CA GLU A 140 7.31 27.41 17.11
C GLU A 140 8.66 27.33 16.40
N LYS A 141 9.32 26.17 16.48
CA LYS A 141 10.58 25.91 15.76
C LYS A 141 10.40 25.87 14.24
N LEU A 142 9.31 25.27 13.74
CA LEU A 142 9.01 25.22 12.30
C LEU A 142 8.65 26.58 11.71
N LEU A 143 8.09 27.47 12.53
CA LEU A 143 7.64 28.81 12.13
C LEU A 143 8.69 29.89 12.37
N ASP A 144 9.91 29.51 12.79
CA ASP A 144 10.97 30.48 13.04
C ASP A 144 11.38 31.21 11.75
N GLY A 145 11.42 32.54 11.77
CA GLY A 145 11.58 33.39 10.57
C GLY A 145 10.28 34.09 10.17
N ASP A 146 9.93 34.05 8.88
CA ASP A 146 8.80 34.81 8.29
C ASP A 146 7.40 34.39 8.80
N GLY A 147 7.31 33.40 9.69
CA GLY A 147 6.08 32.83 10.25
C GLY A 147 5.51 33.55 11.48
N GLU A 148 6.05 34.71 11.89
CA GLU A 148 5.67 35.42 13.14
C GLU A 148 4.15 35.69 13.28
N ILE A 149 3.45 35.98 12.17
CA ILE A 149 2.00 36.17 12.22
C ILE A 149 1.25 34.87 12.49
N VAL A 150 1.76 33.73 11.98
CA VAL A 150 1.19 32.39 12.17
C VAL A 150 1.45 31.89 13.59
N LYS A 151 2.61 32.21 14.18
CA LYS A 151 2.93 31.89 15.58
C LYS A 151 1.86 32.40 16.54
N LYS A 152 1.35 33.63 16.33
CA LYS A 152 0.27 34.23 17.15
C LYS A 152 -1.06 33.46 17.09
N LEU A 153 -1.25 32.66 16.05
CA LEU A 153 -2.46 31.85 15.85
C LEU A 153 -2.33 30.42 16.40
N LEU A 154 -1.13 29.97 16.82
CA LEU A 154 -0.92 28.63 17.37
C LEU A 154 -1.86 28.28 18.54
N PRO A 155 -2.14 29.19 19.50
CA PRO A 155 -3.07 28.89 20.59
C PRO A 155 -4.48 28.53 20.12
N LEU A 156 -4.90 29.03 18.94
CA LEU A 156 -6.23 28.76 18.39
C LEU A 156 -6.41 27.29 17.96
N ARG A 157 -5.33 26.52 17.76
CA ARG A 157 -5.41 25.10 17.43
C ARG A 157 -6.10 24.27 18.52
N GLN A 158 -5.99 24.70 19.77
CA GLN A 158 -6.63 24.03 20.91
C GLN A 158 -8.15 24.21 20.91
N LEU A 159 -8.70 25.13 20.09
CA LEU A 159 -10.15 25.38 19.97
C LEU A 159 -10.88 24.36 19.07
N ASN A 160 -10.17 23.48 18.37
CA ASN A 160 -10.77 22.46 17.48
C ASN A 160 -11.53 21.33 18.23
N ASN A 161 -11.61 21.39 19.57
CA ASN A 161 -12.34 20.45 20.43
C ASN A 161 -13.61 21.06 21.06
N LEU A 162 -14.15 22.15 20.50
CA LEU A 162 -15.46 22.74 20.89
C LEU A 162 -16.61 22.16 20.06
#